data_AF-A0A9P6DUF9-F1
#
_entry.id   AF-A0A9P6DUF9-F1
#
_cell.length_a   1.000
_cell.length_b   1.000
_cell.length_c   1.000
_cell.angle_alpha   90.00
_cell.angle_beta   90.00
_cell.angle_gamma   90.00
#
_symmetry.space_group_name_H-M   'P 1'
#
loop_
_entity.id
_entity.type
_entity.pdbx_description
1 polymer ?
#
loop_
_entity_poly.entity_id
_entity_poly.type
_entity_poly.pdbx_seq_one_letter_code
_entity_poly.pdbx_strand_id
1 'polypeptide(L)'
;IDHLSLMYCNCQPLPLTLLGLGLFLGSPVRPTFAFDINHLLWASTFFLNGIPNISTWTAALTAYLGQKAYKVPSTESLRKPFSKALQYFQLVQQRADELTCNIVE
;
A
#
# COMPACT_ATOMS: atom_id res chain seq x y z
N ILE A 1 10.48 8.90 -2.73
CA ILE A 1 10.54 8.10 -1.50
C ILE A 1 11.01 9.05 -0.42
N ASP A 2 10.08 9.43 0.43
CA ASP A 2 10.33 10.30 1.56
C ASP A 2 10.50 9.44 2.81
N HIS A 3 11.37 9.85 3.72
CA HIS A 3 11.57 9.15 4.98
C HIS A 3 10.61 9.70 6.03
N LEU A 4 9.82 8.82 6.63
CA LEU A 4 8.88 9.17 7.68
C LEU A 4 9.29 8.48 9.00
N SER A 5 9.49 9.28 10.05
CA SER A 5 9.75 8.78 11.39
C SER A 5 8.47 8.88 12.22
N LEU A 6 7.94 7.73 12.66
CA LEU A 6 6.74 7.66 13.48
C LEU A 6 7.04 7.01 14.81
N MET A 7 6.48 7.58 15.87
CA MET A 7 6.39 6.96 17.19
C MET A 7 5.08 6.17 17.23
N TYR A 8 5.14 4.91 17.63
CA TYR A 8 3.96 4.07 17.82
C TYR A 8 4.05 3.34 19.16
N CYS A 9 2.89 3.03 19.72
CA CYS A 9 2.77 2.27 20.97
C CYS A 9 1.57 1.33 20.88
N ASN A 10 1.36 0.50 21.88
CA ASN A 10 0.20 -0.39 21.90
C ASN A 10 -1.13 0.39 21.97
N CYS A 11 -1.13 1.61 22.52
CA CYS A 11 -2.30 2.48 22.58
C CYS A 11 -2.62 3.13 21.23
N GLN A 12 -1.60 3.37 20.40
CA GLN A 12 -1.73 3.94 19.07
C GLN A 12 -0.91 3.10 18.08
N PRO A 13 -1.48 1.97 17.63
CA PRO A 13 -0.77 1.03 16.79
C PRO A 13 -0.43 1.67 15.45
N LEU A 14 0.76 1.35 14.94
CA LEU A 14 1.32 1.92 13.71
C LEU A 14 0.35 1.92 12.51
N PRO A 15 -0.46 0.86 12.26
CA PRO A 15 -1.48 0.89 11.22
C PRO A 15 -2.47 2.05 11.33
N LEU A 16 -3.00 2.32 12.53
CA LEU A 16 -3.99 3.39 12.72
C LEU A 16 -3.34 4.76 12.54
N THR A 17 -2.11 4.95 13.02
CA THR A 17 -1.34 6.18 12.80
C THR A 17 -1.12 6.45 11.31
N LEU A 18 -0.73 5.43 10.54
CA LEU A 18 -0.51 5.56 9.09
C LEU A 18 -1.82 5.88 8.35
N LEU A 19 -2.92 5.21 8.70
CA LEU A 19 -4.23 5.47 8.10
C LEU A 19 -4.68 6.91 8.32
N GLY A 20 -4.44 7.47 9.51
CA GLY A 20 -4.70 8.88 9.80
C GLY A 20 -3.87 9.85 8.95
N LEU A 21 -2.76 9.41 8.37
CA LEU A 21 -1.92 10.16 7.44
C LEU A 21 -2.27 9.89 5.96
N GLY A 22 -3.30 9.10 5.67
CA GLY A 22 -3.63 8.68 4.30
C GLY A 22 -2.68 7.61 3.74
N LEU A 23 -1.92 6.94 4.60
CA LEU A 23 -0.92 5.93 4.22
C LEU A 23 -1.34 4.53 4.69
N PHE A 24 -0.87 3.52 3.96
CA PHE A 24 -1.09 2.12 4.26
C PHE A 24 0.24 1.36 4.32
N LEU A 25 0.35 0.44 5.26
CA LEU A 25 1.56 -0.35 5.50
C LEU A 25 1.81 -1.39 4.40
N GLY A 26 3.08 -1.51 3.99
CA GLY A 26 3.53 -2.57 3.09
C GLY A 26 3.69 -3.95 3.73
N SER A 27 3.66 -4.04 5.06
CA SER A 27 3.73 -5.30 5.80
C SER A 27 3.16 -5.11 7.21
N PRO A 28 2.36 -6.06 7.74
CA PRO A 28 1.75 -5.93 9.07
C PRO A 28 2.74 -6.13 10.22
N VAL A 29 3.84 -6.85 10.00
CA VAL A 29 4.79 -7.21 11.08
C VAL A 29 5.95 -6.24 11.16
N ARG A 30 6.52 -5.84 10.01
CA ARG A 30 7.65 -4.91 9.92
C ARG A 30 7.53 -4.07 8.65
N PRO A 31 6.74 -2.99 8.67
CA PRO A 31 6.58 -2.13 7.51
C PRO A 31 7.87 -1.32 7.28
N THR A 32 8.60 -1.67 6.21
CA THR A 32 9.69 -0.85 5.67
C THR A 32 9.20 0.20 4.69
N PHE A 33 7.99 0.02 4.16
CA PHE A 33 7.35 0.93 3.23
C PHE A 33 5.93 1.21 3.67
N ALA A 34 5.50 2.44 3.40
CA ALA A 34 4.11 2.83 3.43
C ALA A 34 3.75 3.38 2.04
N PHE A 35 2.51 3.16 1.62
CA PHE A 35 2.00 3.56 0.32
C PHE A 35 0.76 4.43 0.51
N ASP A 36 0.60 5.42 -0.36
CA ASP A 36 -0.60 6.25 -0.38
C ASP A 36 -1.85 5.38 -0.64
N ILE A 37 -2.91 5.59 0.15
CA ILE A 37 -4.15 4.83 0.05
C ILE A 37 -4.81 5.02 -1.33
N ASN A 38 -4.78 6.22 -1.90
CA ASN A 38 -5.35 6.47 -3.23
C ASN A 38 -4.58 5.72 -4.32
N HIS A 39 -3.27 5.60 -4.16
CA HIS A 39 -2.46 4.80 -5.08
C HIS A 39 -2.81 3.31 -4.98
N LEU A 40 -3.03 2.78 -3.78
CA LEU A 40 -3.48 1.40 -3.59
C LEU A 40 -4.90 1.17 -4.10
N LEU A 41 -5.81 2.13 -3.91
CA LEU A 41 -7.17 2.09 -4.45
C LEU A 41 -7.14 2.03 -5.97
N TRP A 42 -6.41 2.94 -6.59
CA TRP A 42 -6.22 2.96 -8.05
C TRP A 42 -5.60 1.65 -8.55
N ALA A 43 -4.57 1.15 -7.88
CA ALA A 43 -3.91 -0.09 -8.27
C ALA A 43 -4.84 -1.31 -8.13
N SER A 44 -5.64 -1.36 -7.07
CA SER A 44 -6.67 -2.39 -6.87
C SER A 44 -7.67 -2.39 -8.03
N THR A 45 -8.23 -1.22 -8.37
CA THR A 45 -9.15 -1.08 -9.51
C THR A 45 -8.48 -1.42 -10.84
N PHE A 46 -7.25 -0.97 -11.06
CA PHE A 46 -6.50 -1.26 -12.28
C PHE A 46 -6.27 -2.77 -12.47
N PHE A 47 -5.85 -3.48 -11.43
CA PHE A 47 -5.60 -4.92 -11.51
C PHE A 47 -6.86 -5.77 -11.54
N LEU A 48 -8.00 -5.27 -11.06
CA LEU A 48 -9.29 -5.92 -11.24
C LEU A 48 -9.78 -5.83 -12.70
N ASN A 49 -9.45 -4.76 -13.41
CA ASN A 49 -9.92 -4.50 -14.77
C ASN A 49 -8.86 -4.75 -15.86
N GLY A 50 -7.69 -5.24 -15.47
CA GLY A 50 -6.54 -5.44 -16.35
C GLY A 50 -5.74 -6.69 -15.99
N ILE A 51 -4.63 -6.92 -16.69
CA ILE A 51 -3.74 -8.04 -16.37
C ILE A 51 -2.97 -7.69 -15.08
N PRO A 52 -3.09 -8.48 -14.00
CA PRO A 52 -2.42 -8.21 -12.73
C PRO A 52 -0.92 -8.49 -12.83
N ASN A 53 -0.18 -7.54 -13.40
CA ASN A 53 1.27 -7.64 -13.56
C ASN A 53 2.00 -6.69 -12.61
N ILE A 54 2.11 -7.12 -11.35
CA ILE A 54 2.81 -6.38 -10.29
C ILE A 54 4.28 -6.15 -10.65
N SER A 55 4.93 -7.08 -11.37
CA SER A 55 6.33 -6.94 -11.78
C SER A 55 6.50 -5.79 -12.78
N THR A 56 5.66 -5.72 -13.81
CA THR A 56 5.69 -4.61 -14.78
C THR A 56 5.29 -3.31 -14.13
N TRP A 57 4.27 -3.32 -13.25
CA TRP A 57 3.86 -2.13 -12.50
C TRP A 57 4.99 -1.57 -11.64
N THR A 58 5.63 -2.42 -10.84
CA THR A 58 6.71 -1.99 -9.93
C THR A 58 7.96 -1.59 -10.70
N ALA A 59 8.24 -2.19 -11.86
CA ALA A 59 9.30 -1.74 -12.76
C ALA A 59 9.02 -0.34 -13.33
N ALA A 60 7.80 -0.10 -13.83
CA ALA A 60 7.39 1.21 -14.33
C ALA A 60 7.44 2.27 -13.23
N LEU A 61 6.95 1.96 -12.03
CA LEU A 61 7.00 2.84 -10.87
C LEU A 61 8.44 3.16 -10.46
N THR A 62 9.32 2.15 -10.45
CA THR A 62 10.75 2.34 -10.14
C THR A 62 11.42 3.26 -11.16
N ALA A 63 11.15 3.06 -12.45
CA ALA A 63 11.68 3.91 -13.52
C ALA A 63 11.15 5.35 -13.40
N TYR A 64 9.85 5.53 -13.15
CA TYR A 64 9.22 6.83 -12.95
C TYR A 64 9.82 7.58 -11.75
N LEU A 65 9.97 6.90 -10.60
CA LEU A 65 10.59 7.48 -9.41
C LEU A 65 12.07 7.84 -9.66
N GLY A 66 12.79 7.01 -10.40
CA GLY A 66 14.17 7.28 -10.82
C GLY A 66 14.30 8.56 -11.64
N GLN A 67 13.38 8.80 -12.58
CA GLN A 67 13.34 10.06 -13.36
C GLN A 67 13.09 11.30 -12.49
N LYS A 68 12.42 11.14 -11.34
CA LYS A 68 12.17 12.19 -10.35
C LYS A 68 13.28 12.30 -9.30
N ALA A 69 14.45 11.70 -9.55
CA ALA A 69 15.62 11.69 -8.66
C ALA A 69 15.39 11.00 -7.29
N TYR A 70 14.36 10.16 -7.16
CA TYR A 70 14.19 9.35 -5.97
C TYR A 70 15.06 8.09 -6.03
N LYS A 71 15.80 7.83 -4.95
CA LYS A 71 16.62 6.61 -4.80
C LYS A 71 15.75 5.43 -4.39
N VAL A 72 15.29 4.67 -5.38
CA VAL A 72 14.71 3.34 -5.15
C VAL A 72 15.86 2.32 -5.15
N PRO A 73 16.09 1.56 -4.06
CA PRO A 73 17.21 0.62 -3.99
C PRO A 73 17.21 -0.44 -5.10
N SER A 74 16.03 -0.95 -5.43
CA SER A 74 15.79 -1.86 -6.56
C SER A 74 14.30 -2.02 -6.82
N THR A 75 13.91 -2.45 -8.02
CA THR A 75 12.51 -2.84 -8.31
C THR A 75 12.02 -3.90 -7.33
N GLU A 76 12.88 -4.85 -6.98
CA GLU A 76 12.60 -5.90 -6.00
C GLU A 76 12.29 -5.37 -4.60
N SER A 77 12.96 -4.28 -4.21
CA SER A 77 12.72 -3.63 -2.92
C SER A 77 11.32 -3.01 -2.81
N LEU A 78 10.71 -2.62 -3.95
CA LEU A 78 9.33 -2.13 -4.00
C LEU A 78 8.32 -3.24 -4.27
N ARG A 79 8.68 -4.26 -5.04
CA ARG A 79 7.77 -5.31 -5.49
C ARG A 79 7.12 -6.06 -4.34
N LYS A 80 7.93 -6.58 -3.41
CA LYS A 80 7.41 -7.37 -2.27
C LYS A 80 6.54 -6.52 -1.34
N PRO A 81 6.97 -5.34 -0.86
CA PRO A 81 6.15 -4.52 0.02
C PRO A 81 4.88 -4.02 -0.67
N PHE A 82 4.94 -3.66 -1.95
CA PHE A 82 3.76 -3.20 -2.69
C PHE A 82 2.75 -4.33 -2.89
N SER A 83 3.21 -5.52 -3.29
CA SER A 83 2.33 -6.69 -3.43
C SER A 83 1.63 -7.04 -2.13
N LYS A 84 2.35 -6.98 -1.00
CA LYS A 84 1.76 -7.20 0.33
C LYS A 84 0.80 -6.08 0.72
N ALA A 85 1.18 -4.83 0.54
CA ALA A 85 0.30 -3.68 0.80
C ALA A 85 -1.04 -3.84 0.08
N LEU A 86 -0.98 -4.14 -1.21
CA LEU A 86 -2.15 -4.31 -2.07
C LEU A 86 -3.03 -5.48 -1.59
N GLN A 87 -2.42 -6.63 -1.31
CA GLN A 87 -3.14 -7.80 -0.80
C GLN A 87 -3.90 -7.49 0.51
N TYR A 88 -3.23 -6.84 1.47
CA TYR A 88 -3.87 -6.47 2.73
C TYR A 88 -4.91 -5.39 2.55
N PHE A 89 -4.65 -4.40 1.70
CA PHE A 89 -5.59 -3.34 1.39
C PHE A 89 -6.89 -3.92 0.81
N GLN A 90 -6.79 -4.80 -0.17
CA GLN A 90 -7.93 -5.51 -0.77
C GLN A 90 -8.72 -6.33 0.27
N LEU A 91 -8.02 -7.02 1.18
CA LEU A 91 -8.69 -7.73 2.27
C LEU A 91 -9.46 -6.77 3.19
N VAL A 92 -8.87 -5.63 3.56
CA VAL A 92 -9.56 -4.63 4.39
C VAL A 92 -10.76 -4.05 3.65
N GLN A 93 -10.64 -3.76 2.35
CA GLN A 93 -11.77 -3.31 1.53
C GLN A 93 -12.91 -4.33 1.55
N GLN A 94 -12.62 -5.60 1.27
CA GLN A 94 -13.62 -6.66 1.30
C GLN A 94 -14.32 -6.77 2.66
N ARG A 95 -13.56 -6.70 3.76
CA ARG A 95 -14.14 -6.72 5.13
C ARG A 95 -14.98 -5.49 5.43
N ALA A 96 -14.58 -4.32 4.94
CA ALA A 96 -15.37 -3.11 5.08
C ALA A 96 -16.68 -3.24 4.31
N ASP A 97 -16.64 -3.73 3.07
CA ASP A 97 -17.82 -3.96 2.23
C ASP A 97 -18.80 -4.94 2.90
N GLU A 98 -18.30 -6.08 3.40
CA GLU A 98 -19.08 -7.06 4.18
C GLU A 98 -19.81 -6.41 5.36
N LEU A 99 -19.11 -5.57 6.12
CA LEU A 99 -19.71 -4.87 7.27
C LEU A 99 -20.74 -3.82 6.84
N THR A 100 -20.50 -3.11 5.74
CA THR A 100 -21.46 -2.11 5.24
C THR A 100 -22.72 -2.75 4.68
N CYS A 101 -22.62 -3.90 3.99
CA CYS A 101 -23.80 -4.64 3.54
C CYS A 101 -24.67 -5.10 4.73
N ASN A 102 -24.04 -5.58 5.81
CA ASN A 102 -24.74 -6.02 7.03
C ASN A 102 -25.41 -4.88 7.83
N ILE A 103 -25.12 -3.61 7.53
CA ILE A 103 -25.74 -2.44 8.18
C ILE A 103 -26.99 -1.97 7.40
N VAL A 104 -27.08 -2.30 6.11
CA VAL A 104 -28.16 -1.85 5.21
C VAL A 104 -29.32 -2.88 5.15
N GLU A 105 -29.09 -4.11 5.61
CA GLU A 105 -30.12 -5.15 5.83
C GLU A 105 -30.75 -5.07 7.23
#